data_AF-A0A199V0M9-F1
#
_entry.id   AF-A0A199V0M9-F1
#
_cell.length_a   1.000
_cell.length_b   1.000
_cell.length_c   1.000
_cell.angle_alpha   90.00
_cell.angle_beta   90.00
_cell.angle_gamma   90.00
#
_symmetry.space_group_name_H-M   'P 1'
#
loop_
_entity.id
_entity.type
_entity.pdbx_description
1 polymer ?
#
loop_
_entity_poly.entity_id
_entity_poly.type
_entity_poly.pdbx_seq_one_letter_code
_entity_poly.pdbx_strand_id
1 'polypeptide(L)' 'MAKFNVVQKARRERSHEKKRALHGDPASGKLTQRRGPPVSLSGKRKRKLLKKWRRDQKQALEKGLVTMEDVEMAIADE' A
#
# COMPACT_ATOMS: atom_id res chain seq x y z
N MET A 1 5.82 28.18 -24.15
CA MET A 1 6.31 26.78 -24.22
C MET A 1 6.69 26.48 -25.66
N ALA A 2 7.83 25.81 -25.92
CA ALA A 2 8.20 25.41 -27.27
C ALA A 2 7.03 24.65 -27.94
N LYS A 3 6.78 24.89 -29.23
CA LYS A 3 5.69 24.29 -30.02
C LYS A 3 5.62 22.76 -29.84
N PHE A 4 6.78 22.12 -29.76
CA PHE A 4 6.91 20.69 -29.48
C PHE A 4 6.28 20.26 -28.15
N ASN A 5 6.48 21.01 -27.07
CA ASN A 5 5.93 20.68 -25.75
C ASN A 5 4.41 20.77 -25.73
N VAL A 6 3.82 21.72 -26.48
CA VAL A 6 2.37 21.85 -26.63
C VAL A 6 1.79 20.63 -27.34
N VAL A 7 2.41 20.21 -28.44
CA VAL A 7 2.00 19.01 -29.19
C VAL A 7 2.16 17.74 -28.35
N GLN A 8 3.25 17.61 -27.61
CA GLN A 8 3.48 16.46 -26.72
C GLN A 8 2.46 16.42 -25.58
N LYS A 9 2.11 17.58 -25.00
CA LYS A 9 1.08 17.67 -23.96
C LYS A 9 -0.28 17.19 -24.48
N ALA A 10 -0.70 17.71 -25.63
CA ALA A 10 -1.95 17.29 -26.28
C ALA A 10 -1.97 15.79 -26.62
N ARG A 11 -0.84 15.24 -27.09
CA ARG A 11 -0.71 13.81 -27.36
C ARG A 11 -0.86 12.97 -26.09
N ARG A 12 -0.27 13.40 -24.97
CA ARG A 12 -0.38 12.73 -23.66
C ARG A 12 -1.81 12.77 -23.14
N GLU A 13 -2.49 13.90 -23.25
CA GLU A 13 -3.90 14.07 -22.85
C GLU A 13 -4.81 13.11 -23.64
N ARG A 14 -4.73 13.11 -24.97
CA ARG A 14 -5.50 12.20 -25.83
C ARG A 14 -5.24 10.73 -25.50
N SER A 15 -3.99 10.38 -25.20
CA SER A 15 -3.64 9.01 -24.82
C SER A 15 -4.24 8.62 -23.47
N HIS A 16 -4.30 9.56 -22.53
CA HIS A 16 -4.91 9.35 -21.23
C HIS A 16 -6.44 9.22 -21.32
N GLU A 17 -7.09 10.01 -22.16
CA GLU A 17 -8.53 9.91 -22.43
C GLU A 17 -8.90 8.55 -23.03
N LYS A 18 -8.15 8.08 -24.03
CA LYS A 18 -8.34 6.73 -24.59
C LYS A 18 -8.23 5.64 -23.52
N LYS A 19 -7.25 5.76 -22.63
CA LYS A 19 -7.08 4.80 -21.51
C LYS A 19 -8.22 4.87 -20.51
N ARG A 20 -8.76 6.07 -20.21
CA ARG A 20 -9.95 6.23 -19.36
C ARG A 20 -11.19 5.63 -20.00
N ALA A 21 -11.38 5.80 -21.30
CA ALA A 21 -12.52 5.23 -22.02
C ALA A 21 -12.48 3.70 -22.08
N LEU A 22 -11.29 3.11 -22.27
CA LEU A 22 -11.12 1.66 -22.42
C LEU A 22 -10.99 0.90 -21.09
N HIS A 23 -10.40 1.51 -20.06
CA HIS A 23 -10.02 0.84 -18.82
C HIS A 23 -10.46 1.60 -17.56
N GLY A 24 -11.17 2.72 -17.71
CA GLY A 24 -11.73 3.44 -16.58
C GLY A 24 -12.93 2.71 -15.98
N ASP A 25 -13.21 3.04 -14.73
CA ASP A 25 -14.42 2.62 -14.06
C ASP A 25 -15.66 3.17 -14.81
N PRO A 26 -16.70 2.35 -15.10
CA PRO A 26 -17.88 2.79 -15.86
C PRO A 26 -18.64 3.98 -15.23
N ALA A 27 -18.63 4.11 -13.90
CA ALA A 27 -19.36 5.18 -13.22
C ALA A 27 -18.56 6.49 -13.16
N SER A 28 -17.25 6.43 -12.89
CA SER A 28 -16.41 7.62 -12.70
C SER A 28 -15.53 7.99 -13.90
N GLY A 29 -15.35 7.08 -14.87
CA GLY A 29 -14.43 7.21 -16.00
C GLY A 29 -12.96 7.34 -15.59
N LYS A 30 -12.65 7.21 -14.29
CA LYS A 30 -11.27 7.30 -13.79
C LYS A 30 -10.62 5.93 -13.93
N LEU A 31 -9.37 5.92 -14.37
CA LEU A 31 -8.54 4.72 -14.24
C LEU A 31 -8.41 4.40 -12.76
N THR A 32 -9.00 3.30 -12.31
CA THR A 32 -8.67 2.77 -11.00
C THR A 32 -7.18 2.50 -11.02
N GLN A 33 -6.41 3.15 -10.14
CA GLN A 33 -5.03 2.73 -9.94
C GLN A 33 -5.12 1.25 -9.58
N ARG A 34 -4.65 0.36 -10.48
CA ARG A 34 -4.28 -0.98 -10.05
C ARG A 34 -3.36 -0.71 -8.88
N ARG A 35 -3.76 -1.09 -7.66
CA ARG A 35 -2.91 -0.99 -6.48
C ARG A 35 -1.56 -1.49 -6.96
N GLY A 36 -0.56 -0.60 -6.98
CA GLY A 36 0.72 -0.92 -7.60
C GLY A 36 1.21 -2.26 -7.05
N PRO A 37 2.05 -3.02 -7.78
CA PRO A 37 2.61 -4.24 -7.23
C PRO A 37 3.09 -3.95 -5.81
N PRO A 38 2.72 -4.79 -4.81
CA PRO A 38 2.96 -4.48 -3.41
C PRO A 38 4.42 -4.08 -3.28
N VAL A 39 4.65 -2.83 -2.84
CA VAL A 39 6.00 -2.27 -2.80
C VAL A 39 6.84 -3.20 -1.94
N SER A 40 7.86 -3.81 -2.54
CA SER A 40 8.69 -4.77 -1.85
C SER A 40 9.39 -4.05 -0.68
N LEU A 41 9.08 -4.47 0.54
CA LEU A 41 9.68 -3.89 1.73
C LEU A 41 11.17 -4.22 1.74
N SER A 42 12.02 -3.19 1.73
CA SER A 42 13.47 -3.35 1.92
C SER A 42 13.77 -4.14 3.21
N GLY A 43 14.84 -4.95 3.20
CA GLY A 43 15.26 -5.73 4.37
C GLY A 43 15.48 -4.85 5.62
N LYS A 44 15.97 -3.61 5.44
CA LYS A 44 16.10 -2.64 6.54
C LYS A 44 14.73 -2.27 7.13
N ARG A 45 13.71 -2.09 6.28
CA ARG A 45 12.34 -1.78 6.73
C ARG A 45 11.71 -2.97 7.44
N LYS A 46 11.87 -4.19 6.90
CA LYS A 46 11.44 -5.43 7.57
C LYS A 46 12.07 -5.55 8.97
N ARG A 47 13.39 -5.33 9.09
CA ARG A 47 14.11 -5.37 10.38
C ARG A 47 13.61 -4.29 11.36
N LYS A 48 13.33 -3.07 10.89
CA LYS A 48 12.76 -2.00 11.73
C LYS A 48 11.36 -2.35 12.22
N LEU A 49 10.51 -2.88 11.36
CA LEU A 49 9.15 -3.31 11.72
C LEU A 49 9.19 -4.44 12.75
N LEU A 50 10.04 -5.45 12.56
CA LEU A 50 10.21 -6.53 13.52
C LEU A 50 10.70 -6.02 14.88
N LYS A 51 11.66 -5.09 14.90
CA LYS A 51 12.12 -4.46 16.15
C LYS A 51 11.02 -3.65 16.83
N LYS A 52 10.21 -2.91 16.06
CA LYS A 52 9.06 -2.17 16.59
C LYS A 52 8.05 -3.14 17.21
N TRP A 53 7.67 -4.18 16.47
CA TRP A 53 6.72 -5.19 16.92
C TRP A 53 7.15 -5.86 18.23
N ARG A 54 8.42 -6.27 18.35
CA ARG A 54 8.95 -6.82 19.62
C ARG A 54 8.86 -5.85 20.79
N ARG A 55 9.08 -4.56 20.56
CA ARG A 55 8.94 -3.53 21.60
C ARG A 55 7.48 -3.33 21.99
N ASP A 56 6.60 -3.27 21.00
CA ASP A 56 5.17 -3.08 21.20
C ASP A 56 4.58 -4.28 21.98
N GLN A 57 4.98 -5.52 21.66
CA GLN A 57 4.63 -6.72 22.44
C GLN A 57 5.14 -6.67 23.87
N LYS A 58 6.41 -6.31 24.07
CA LYS A 58 6.98 -6.17 25.41
C LYS A 58 6.22 -5.13 26.23
N GLN A 59 5.87 -4.00 25.62
CA GLN A 59 5.06 -2.97 26.28
C GLN A 59 3.63 -3.44 26.56
N ALA A 60 3.04 -4.27 25.70
CA ALA A 60 1.72 -4.83 25.93
C ALA A 60 1.72 -5.78 27.14
N LEU A 61 2.75 -6.62 27.29
CA LEU A 61 2.96 -7.46 28.47
C LEU A 61 3.18 -6.63 29.74
N GLU A 62 4.05 -5.62 29.70
CA GLU A 62 4.32 -4.73 30.84
C GLU A 62 3.09 -3.95 31.30
N LYS A 63 2.20 -3.59 30.36
CA LYS A 63 0.94 -2.90 30.65
C LYS A 63 -0.19 -3.86 31.05
N GLY A 64 0.05 -5.17 31.09
CA GLY A 64 -0.95 -6.19 31.37
C GLY A 64 -2.06 -6.29 30.32
N LEU A 65 -1.81 -5.79 29.10
CA LEU A 65 -2.77 -5.79 27.99
C LEU A 65 -2.84 -7.15 27.28
N VAL A 66 -1.84 -8.01 27.52
CA VAL A 66 -1.74 -9.39 27.04
C VAL A 66 -1.29 -10.22 28.23
N THR A 67 -2.06 -11.24 28.59
CA THR A 67 -1.69 -12.22 29.62
C THR A 67 -1.06 -13.45 28.95
N MET A 68 -0.38 -14.29 29.74
CA MET A 68 0.18 -15.55 29.21
C MET A 68 -0.93 -16.48 28.66
N GLU A 69 -2.13 -16.41 29.24
CA GLU A 69 -3.32 -17.16 28.78
C GLU A 69 -3.78 -16.72 27.38
N ASP A 70 -3.72 -15.41 27.06
CA ASP A 70 -4.05 -14.91 25.73
C ASP A 70 -3.08 -15.45 24.66
N VAL A 71 -1.81 -15.63 25.04
CA VAL A 71 -0.78 -16.20 24.16
C VAL A 71 -1.02 -17.70 23.95
N GLU A 72 -1.40 -18.42 24.99
CA GLU A 72 -1.71 -19.85 24.92
C GLU A 72 -2.96 -20.14 24.09
N MET A 73 -4.04 -19.35 24.24
CA MET A 73 -5.24 -19.48 23.40
C MET A 73 -4.93 -19.22 21.92
N ALA A 74 -4.12 -18.21 21.59
CA ALA A 74 -3.78 -17.91 20.21
C ALA A 74 -2.97 -19.02 19.51
N ILE A 75 -2.20 -19.82 20.28
CA ILE A 75 -1.43 -20.96 19.76
C ILE A 75 -2.32 -22.20 19.58
N ALA A 76 -3.36 -22.35 20.42
CA ALA A 76 -4.29 -23.48 20.34
C ALA A 76 -5.27 -23.37 19.15
N ASP A 77 -5.51 -22.15 18.66
CA ASP A 77 -6.39 -21.86 17.52
C ASP A 77 -5.67 -21.90 16.14
N GLU A 78 -4.35 -22.13 16.10
CA GLU A 78 -3.54 -22.39 14.87
C GLU A 78 -3.34 -23.89 14.62
#